data_AF-A0A954HG55-F1
#
_entry.id   AF-A0A954HG55-F1
#
_cell.length_a   1.000
_cell.length_b   1.000
_cell.length_c   1.000
_cell.angle_alpha   90.00
_cell.angle_beta   90.00
_cell.angle_gamma   90.00
#
_symmetry.space_group_name_H-M   'P 1'
#
loop_
_entity.id
_entity.type
_entity.pdbx_description
1 polymer ?
#
loop_
_entity_poly.entity_id
_entity_poly.type
_entity_poly.pdbx_seq_one_letter_code
_entity_poly.pdbx_strand_id
1 'polypeptide(L)'
;PGAMTHEERIYDEEGELIAKCTYPMAYVVGAGERGRAYLRQQDNILFMSPVNWYPQESEWDLAPQYKKDDVRRFNRRVTADCLGCHTGRVAVTERGTNLYEPQVFHEMEIGCERCHGPGADHVAYQSGDELKSLATDPIVNPTKLTISQREAVCYQCHLSAIRVLQAGRSQLDFRPGMELSDVWCVLDEGTDIQADGRTKSVNHVQQMRDSRCFMGSNGEMGCISCHDPHSVPTVENRAEFFRSRCLNCHANEDCGEEMPKRMMVEDSCVDCHMPSLASHNMAHVAQTDHRVLKRPTDSLGDEGKDPAARGLVLFGEMRNQLSEAEQKRGLGLGSYVYLTRKGIPVPPQLTALLKDSLADYPNDGILLNALGTLSLKQNDVASALTFFERASHGLVEREVALDNLLRLSVLSQDSDATLEYAEQVLVIDSGDANAHASRALALRGLNRSVEAIAAMRKAIELNPGQLEYHDWLAGYFEALGQDENARAERTLIQRLQSARPPEDIENATGSNADDG
;
A
#
# COMPACT_ATOMS: atom_id res chain seq x y z
N PRO A 1 -9.56 -26.14 15.53
CA PRO A 1 -9.03 -25.32 14.41
C PRO A 1 -7.82 -24.51 14.91
N GLY A 2 -6.61 -24.86 14.47
CA GLY A 2 -5.38 -24.21 14.92
C GLY A 2 -5.25 -22.80 14.33
N ALA A 3 -4.75 -21.86 15.12
CA ALA A 3 -4.34 -20.55 14.61
C ALA A 3 -3.18 -20.74 13.61
N MET A 4 -3.26 -20.10 12.44
CA MET A 4 -2.16 -20.11 11.49
C MET A 4 -0.98 -19.31 12.06
N THR A 5 0.23 -19.85 11.93
CA THR A 5 1.47 -19.18 12.33
C THR A 5 2.41 -19.08 11.13
N HIS A 6 3.07 -17.95 10.97
CA HIS A 6 4.21 -17.80 10.07
C HIS A 6 5.49 -17.83 10.92
N GLU A 7 6.39 -18.76 10.60
CA GLU A 7 7.70 -18.86 11.22
C GLU A 7 8.81 -18.61 10.21
N GLU A 8 9.76 -17.76 10.56
CA GLU A 8 11.04 -17.62 9.84
C GLU A 8 12.15 -18.21 10.72
N ARG A 9 13.06 -18.98 10.10
CA ARG A 9 14.19 -19.64 10.76
C ARG A 9 15.47 -19.30 10.03
N ILE A 10 16.54 -19.08 10.80
CA ILE A 10 17.88 -18.83 10.29
C ILE A 10 18.78 -19.97 10.78
N TYR A 11 19.43 -20.66 9.84
CA TYR A 11 20.38 -21.74 10.11
C TYR A 11 21.78 -21.30 9.70
N ASP A 12 22.80 -21.80 10.39
CA ASP A 12 24.20 -21.64 9.95
C ASP A 12 24.57 -22.63 8.83
N GLU A 13 25.82 -22.58 8.39
CA GLU A 13 26.34 -23.45 7.33
C GLU A 13 26.38 -24.94 7.72
N GLU A 14 26.36 -25.24 9.01
CA GLU A 14 26.22 -26.60 9.56
C GLU A 14 24.78 -27.08 9.67
N GLY A 15 23.79 -26.23 9.38
CA GLY A 15 22.36 -26.53 9.49
C GLY A 15 21.81 -26.43 10.92
N GLU A 16 22.56 -25.85 11.85
CA GLU A 16 22.12 -25.61 13.21
C GLU A 16 21.29 -24.32 13.28
N LEU A 17 20.18 -24.37 14.03
CA LEU A 17 19.30 -23.22 14.18
C LEU A 17 20.02 -22.11 14.97
N ILE A 18 20.16 -20.94 14.35
CA ILE A 18 20.71 -19.73 15.00
C ILE A 18 19.58 -18.94 15.65
N ALA A 19 18.52 -18.68 14.90
CA ALA A 19 17.43 -17.80 15.29
C ALA A 19 16.10 -18.23 14.67
N LYS A 20 15.00 -17.91 15.36
CA LYS A 20 13.65 -18.08 14.83
C LYS A 20 12.73 -16.94 15.27
N CYS A 21 11.79 -16.58 14.42
CA CYS A 21 10.71 -15.66 14.73
C CYS A 21 9.38 -16.31 14.32
N THR A 22 8.44 -16.43 15.25
CA THR A 22 7.15 -17.08 15.02
C THR A 22 6.04 -16.10 15.39
N TYR A 23 5.16 -15.81 14.45
CA TYR A 23 4.03 -14.91 14.68
C TYR A 23 2.70 -15.59 14.34
N PRO A 24 1.67 -15.47 15.20
CA PRO A 24 0.32 -15.84 14.83
C PRO A 24 -0.22 -14.87 13.78
N MET A 25 -0.80 -15.40 12.70
CA MET A 25 -1.52 -14.61 11.72
C MET A 25 -2.93 -14.38 12.24
N ALA A 26 -3.25 -13.11 12.50
CA ALA A 26 -4.54 -12.70 13.05
C ALA A 26 -5.63 -12.67 11.98
N TYR A 27 -5.28 -12.32 10.74
CA TYR A 27 -6.25 -12.11 9.66
C TYR A 27 -5.75 -12.64 8.32
N VAL A 28 -6.72 -12.96 7.45
CA VAL A 28 -6.51 -13.24 6.03
C VAL A 28 -7.29 -12.20 5.24
N VAL A 29 -6.61 -11.46 4.36
CA VAL A 29 -7.19 -10.37 3.56
C VAL A 29 -6.82 -10.60 2.09
N GLY A 30 -7.73 -10.29 1.18
CA GLY A 30 -7.51 -10.41 -0.27
C GLY A 30 -8.66 -11.10 -0.99
N ALA A 31 -8.58 -11.13 -2.31
CA ALA A 31 -9.68 -11.57 -3.19
C ALA A 31 -9.93 -13.10 -3.19
N GLY A 32 -9.32 -13.86 -2.28
CA GLY A 32 -9.54 -15.29 -2.06
C GLY A 32 -9.02 -16.23 -3.15
N GLU A 33 -9.27 -15.85 -4.41
CA GLU A 33 -9.02 -16.55 -5.68
C GLU A 33 -7.71 -16.11 -6.36
N ARG A 34 -7.31 -14.84 -6.23
CA ARG A 34 -6.07 -14.32 -6.85
C ARG A 34 -4.88 -14.28 -5.90
N GLY A 35 -5.14 -14.23 -4.61
CA GLY A 35 -4.11 -14.12 -3.60
C GLY A 35 -4.72 -13.95 -2.22
N ARG A 36 -4.11 -14.60 -1.23
CA ARG A 36 -4.45 -14.49 0.19
C ARG A 36 -3.26 -13.90 0.92
N ALA A 37 -3.45 -12.68 1.42
CA ALA A 37 -2.48 -12.01 2.26
C ALA A 37 -2.78 -12.29 3.73
N TYR A 38 -1.72 -12.48 4.51
CA TYR A 38 -1.82 -12.81 5.93
C TYR A 38 -1.31 -11.63 6.75
N LEU A 39 -2.07 -11.25 7.76
CA LEU A 39 -1.74 -10.09 8.60
C LEU A 39 -1.53 -10.55 10.04
N ARG A 40 -0.48 -10.05 10.67
CA ARG A 40 -0.32 -10.09 12.13
C ARG A 40 -0.78 -8.76 12.72
N GLN A 41 -1.23 -8.82 13.97
CA GLN A 41 -1.54 -7.65 14.77
C GLN A 41 -0.59 -7.58 15.96
N GLN A 42 -0.02 -6.40 16.21
CA GLN A 42 0.75 -6.09 17.41
C GLN A 42 0.30 -4.72 17.89
N ASP A 43 -0.12 -4.67 19.15
CA ASP A 43 -0.82 -3.52 19.71
C ASP A 43 -2.01 -3.11 18.79
N ASN A 44 -2.03 -1.84 18.39
CA ASN A 44 -3.01 -1.28 17.48
C ASN A 44 -2.51 -1.23 16.03
N ILE A 45 -1.45 -1.97 15.67
CA ILE A 45 -0.84 -1.90 14.34
C ILE A 45 -0.98 -3.25 13.62
N LEU A 46 -1.28 -3.17 12.32
CA LEU A 46 -1.28 -4.33 11.43
C LEU A 46 0.01 -4.39 10.62
N PHE A 47 0.55 -5.60 10.50
CA PHE A 47 1.71 -5.88 9.68
C PHE A 47 1.43 -7.02 8.70
N MET A 48 1.98 -6.89 7.49
CA MET A 48 1.84 -7.89 6.45
C MET A 48 2.88 -9.01 6.65
N SER A 49 2.43 -10.24 6.42
CA SER A 49 3.30 -11.40 6.24
C SER A 49 4.19 -11.23 5.00
N PRO A 50 5.47 -11.62 5.05
CA PRO A 50 6.34 -11.64 3.88
C PRO A 50 5.88 -12.54 2.74
N VAL A 51 5.05 -13.54 3.03
CA VAL A 51 4.62 -14.57 2.07
C VAL A 51 3.09 -14.63 2.03
N ASN A 52 2.57 -14.81 0.83
CA ASN A 52 1.15 -14.98 0.51
C ASN A 52 0.90 -16.34 -0.17
N TRP A 53 -0.36 -16.78 -0.16
CA TRP A 53 -0.80 -17.96 -0.92
C TRP A 53 -1.48 -17.51 -2.21
N TYR A 54 -1.05 -18.07 -3.34
CA TYR A 54 -1.59 -17.81 -4.67
C TYR A 54 -2.35 -19.05 -5.17
N PRO A 55 -3.70 -19.06 -5.09
CA PRO A 55 -4.49 -20.27 -5.37
C PRO A 55 -4.43 -20.75 -6.81
N GLN A 56 -4.28 -19.85 -7.79
CA GLN A 56 -4.31 -20.21 -9.22
C GLN A 56 -3.10 -21.06 -9.59
N GLU A 57 -1.94 -20.71 -9.05
CA GLU A 57 -0.68 -21.43 -9.19
C GLU A 57 -0.51 -22.54 -8.15
N SER A 58 -1.35 -22.52 -7.10
CA SER A 58 -1.25 -23.43 -5.95
C SER A 58 0.12 -23.36 -5.27
N GLU A 59 0.66 -22.16 -5.11
CA GLU A 59 1.99 -21.94 -4.54
C GLU A 59 2.01 -20.83 -3.48
N TRP A 60 3.06 -20.87 -2.65
CA TRP A 60 3.43 -19.79 -1.75
C TRP A 60 4.53 -18.97 -2.41
N ASP A 61 4.34 -17.65 -2.47
CA ASP A 61 5.36 -16.73 -2.95
C ASP A 61 5.33 -15.43 -2.14
N LEU A 62 6.34 -14.58 -2.33
CA LEU A 62 6.49 -13.31 -1.66
C LEU A 62 5.25 -12.43 -1.85
N ALA A 63 4.85 -11.77 -0.76
CA ALA A 63 3.78 -10.80 -0.80
C ALA A 63 4.18 -9.59 -1.68
N PRO A 64 3.24 -8.92 -2.38
CA PRO A 64 3.57 -7.88 -3.35
C PRO A 64 4.49 -6.79 -2.78
N GLN A 65 5.57 -6.46 -3.49
CA GLN A 65 6.65 -5.53 -3.08
C GLN A 65 7.60 -6.01 -1.97
N TYR A 66 7.51 -7.26 -1.51
CA TYR A 66 8.64 -7.91 -0.87
C TYR A 66 9.68 -8.30 -1.91
N LYS A 67 10.93 -8.36 -1.49
CA LYS A 67 12.05 -8.90 -2.26
C LYS A 67 12.69 -10.02 -1.43
N LYS A 68 13.50 -10.85 -2.07
CA LYS A 68 14.40 -11.74 -1.34
C LYS A 68 15.27 -10.88 -0.40
N ASP A 69 15.43 -11.33 0.84
CA ASP A 69 16.22 -10.66 1.89
C ASP A 69 15.71 -9.24 2.27
N ASP A 70 14.40 -8.98 2.13
CA ASP A 70 13.80 -7.69 2.50
C ASP A 70 13.93 -7.42 4.01
N VAL A 71 14.63 -6.34 4.36
CA VAL A 71 14.91 -5.93 5.74
C VAL A 71 13.65 -5.70 6.58
N ARG A 72 12.49 -5.45 5.95
CA ARG A 72 11.24 -5.21 6.68
C ARG A 72 10.70 -6.48 7.33
N ARG A 73 10.96 -7.68 6.79
CA ARG A 73 10.46 -8.96 7.32
C ARG A 73 8.99 -8.85 7.80
N PHE A 74 8.69 -9.14 9.07
CA PHE A 74 7.35 -9.03 9.68
C PHE A 74 6.92 -7.62 10.12
N ASN A 75 7.67 -6.58 9.75
CA ASN A 75 7.48 -5.19 10.19
C ASN A 75 6.99 -4.27 9.06
N ARG A 76 6.54 -4.82 7.93
CA ARG A 76 5.86 -4.00 6.92
C ARG A 76 4.44 -3.68 7.36
N ARG A 77 4.22 -2.42 7.72
CA ARG A 77 2.92 -1.91 8.14
C ARG A 77 1.87 -2.02 7.03
N VAL A 78 0.65 -2.36 7.43
CA VAL A 78 -0.56 -2.26 6.61
C VAL A 78 -1.28 -0.99 7.04
N THR A 79 -1.53 -0.09 6.08
CA THR A 79 -2.10 1.23 6.35
C THR A 79 -3.58 1.29 5.96
N ALA A 80 -4.27 2.35 6.38
CA ALA A 80 -5.63 2.62 5.96
C ALA A 80 -5.76 2.73 4.43
N ASP A 81 -4.70 3.16 3.74
CA ASP A 81 -4.62 3.19 2.26
C ASP A 81 -4.73 1.79 1.65
N CYS A 82 -4.04 0.80 2.22
CA CYS A 82 -4.20 -0.59 1.81
C CYS A 82 -5.62 -1.09 2.10
N LEU A 83 -6.10 -0.90 3.33
CA LEU A 83 -7.36 -1.51 3.76
C LEU A 83 -8.59 -0.86 3.13
N GLY A 84 -8.53 0.43 2.78
CA GLY A 84 -9.62 1.13 2.11
C GLY A 84 -10.04 0.51 0.77
N CYS A 85 -9.13 -0.23 0.12
CA CYS A 85 -9.40 -0.96 -1.12
C CYS A 85 -9.57 -2.46 -0.93
N HIS A 86 -9.01 -3.04 0.13
CA HIS A 86 -8.95 -4.48 0.33
C HIS A 86 -9.95 -5.03 1.36
N THR A 87 -10.73 -4.16 2.02
CA THR A 87 -11.70 -4.52 3.05
C THR A 87 -12.94 -3.63 3.00
N GLY A 88 -14.04 -4.09 3.61
CA GLY A 88 -15.31 -3.37 3.67
C GLY A 88 -15.28 -2.23 4.68
N ARG A 89 -14.94 -2.54 5.93
CA ARG A 89 -14.85 -1.53 6.99
C ARG A 89 -13.83 -1.92 8.03
N VAL A 90 -13.01 -0.93 8.37
CA VAL A 90 -12.02 -1.01 9.43
C VAL A 90 -12.29 0.02 10.51
N ALA A 91 -12.02 -0.36 11.74
CA ALA A 91 -12.03 0.50 12.91
C ALA A 91 -10.62 1.02 13.19
N VAL A 92 -10.50 2.35 13.23
CA VAL A 92 -9.27 3.06 13.60
C VAL A 92 -9.47 3.72 14.96
N THR A 93 -8.45 3.71 15.81
CA THR A 93 -8.51 4.33 17.14
C THR A 93 -8.68 5.84 17.03
N GLU A 94 -8.13 6.43 15.97
CA GLU A 94 -8.22 7.85 15.71
C GLU A 94 -8.24 8.12 14.20
N ARG A 95 -9.10 9.05 13.78
CA ARG A 95 -9.28 9.39 12.37
C ARG A 95 -7.97 9.96 11.80
N GLY A 96 -7.48 9.35 10.71
CA GLY A 96 -6.27 9.82 10.03
C GLY A 96 -4.97 9.13 10.47
N THR A 97 -5.05 8.15 11.37
CA THR A 97 -3.91 7.33 11.80
C THR A 97 -3.95 5.94 11.14
N ASN A 98 -2.86 5.18 11.30
CA ASN A 98 -2.80 3.76 10.95
C ASN A 98 -2.83 2.88 12.21
N LEU A 99 -3.54 3.36 13.24
CA LEU A 99 -3.77 2.66 14.50
C LEU A 99 -5.21 2.16 14.53
N TYR A 100 -5.36 0.86 14.74
CA TYR A 100 -6.60 0.11 14.62
C TYR A 100 -7.13 -0.30 15.99
N GLU A 101 -8.44 -0.38 16.14
CA GLU A 101 -9.04 -0.93 17.35
C GLU A 101 -8.71 -2.42 17.53
N PRO A 102 -8.83 -3.00 18.74
CA PRO A 102 -8.62 -4.43 18.96
C PRO A 102 -9.45 -5.31 18.01
N GLN A 103 -10.69 -4.90 17.72
CA GLN A 103 -11.50 -5.49 16.65
C GLN A 103 -11.34 -4.65 15.37
N VAL A 104 -10.34 -5.00 14.56
CA VAL A 104 -9.95 -4.16 13.41
C VAL A 104 -11.01 -4.13 12.33
N PHE A 105 -11.64 -5.27 12.01
CA PHE A 105 -12.58 -5.38 10.89
C PHE A 105 -14.02 -5.44 11.38
N HIS A 106 -14.84 -4.49 10.93
CA HIS A 106 -16.30 -4.59 10.99
C HIS A 106 -16.83 -5.37 9.78
N GLU A 107 -16.19 -5.19 8.62
CA GLU A 107 -16.46 -5.98 7.41
C GLU A 107 -15.11 -6.34 6.75
N MET A 108 -14.75 -7.62 6.77
CA MET A 108 -13.49 -8.10 6.17
C MET A 108 -13.52 -8.06 4.63
N GLU A 109 -14.69 -8.31 4.03
CA GLU A 109 -14.90 -8.31 2.59
C GLU A 109 -15.46 -6.97 2.12
N ILE A 110 -15.35 -6.65 0.82
CA ILE A 110 -16.02 -5.49 0.22
C ILE A 110 -17.54 -5.72 0.31
N GLY A 111 -18.14 -5.19 1.38
CA GLY A 111 -19.56 -5.34 1.69
C GLY A 111 -20.45 -4.28 1.03
N CYS A 112 -21.74 -4.36 1.31
CA CYS A 112 -22.77 -3.48 0.77
C CYS A 112 -22.43 -2.00 1.01
N GLU A 113 -21.87 -1.69 2.18
CA GLU A 113 -21.64 -0.31 2.61
C GLU A 113 -20.54 0.40 1.81
N ARG A 114 -19.63 -0.33 1.16
CA ARG A 114 -18.60 0.25 0.28
C ARG A 114 -19.19 0.89 -0.96
N CYS A 115 -20.35 0.39 -1.43
CA CYS A 115 -21.01 0.84 -2.65
C CYS A 115 -22.30 1.62 -2.38
N HIS A 116 -22.96 1.35 -1.26
CA HIS A 116 -24.26 1.91 -0.93
C HIS A 116 -24.25 2.90 0.23
N GLY A 117 -23.23 2.93 1.10
CA GLY A 117 -23.23 3.79 2.30
C GLY A 117 -23.65 3.04 3.57
N PRO A 118 -23.77 3.74 4.72
CA PRO A 118 -23.89 3.09 6.03
C PRO A 118 -25.26 2.42 6.22
N GLY A 119 -25.26 1.10 6.42
CA GLY A 119 -26.44 0.27 6.63
C GLY A 119 -27.05 0.43 8.02
N ALA A 120 -26.23 0.61 9.06
CA ALA A 120 -26.74 0.84 10.42
C ALA A 120 -27.61 2.11 10.50
N ASP A 121 -27.15 3.22 9.92
CA ASP A 121 -27.88 4.48 9.87
C ASP A 121 -29.15 4.35 9.02
N HIS A 122 -29.11 3.54 7.96
CA HIS A 122 -30.27 3.22 7.14
C HIS A 122 -31.34 2.45 7.91
N VAL A 123 -30.95 1.42 8.66
CA VAL A 123 -31.89 0.66 9.51
C VAL A 123 -32.51 1.59 10.54
N ALA A 124 -31.73 2.45 11.19
CA ALA A 124 -32.24 3.43 12.14
C ALA A 124 -33.24 4.40 11.47
N TYR A 125 -32.88 4.97 10.30
CA TYR A 125 -33.76 5.84 9.52
C TYR A 125 -35.10 5.17 9.16
N GLN A 126 -35.07 3.92 8.68
CA GLN A 126 -36.26 3.19 8.27
C GLN A 126 -37.11 2.69 9.46
N SER A 127 -36.48 2.41 10.60
CA SER A 127 -37.16 1.96 11.83
C SER A 127 -37.90 3.09 12.56
N GLY A 128 -37.53 4.35 12.31
CA GLY A 128 -38.09 5.51 13.01
C GLY A 128 -37.60 5.69 14.45
N ASP A 129 -36.66 4.86 14.91
CA ASP A 129 -36.00 4.98 16.22
C ASP A 129 -34.81 5.96 16.16
N GLU A 130 -34.81 6.92 17.09
CA GLU A 130 -33.74 7.86 17.50
C GLU A 130 -32.76 8.47 16.46
N LEU A 131 -33.07 8.49 15.16
CA LEU A 131 -32.47 9.41 14.18
C LEU A 131 -33.55 10.30 13.56
N LYS A 132 -34.17 11.14 14.39
CA LYS A 132 -34.96 12.30 13.94
C LYS A 132 -34.12 13.41 13.25
N SER A 133 -32.82 13.20 13.04
CA SER A 133 -31.90 14.22 12.51
C SER A 133 -31.44 13.98 11.07
N LEU A 134 -31.65 12.79 10.48
CA LEU A 134 -31.30 12.58 9.08
C LEU A 134 -32.45 13.02 8.17
N ALA A 135 -32.20 14.01 7.33
CA ALA A 135 -33.18 14.51 6.38
C ALA A 135 -33.49 13.49 5.26
N THR A 136 -32.57 12.56 4.99
CA THR A 136 -32.66 11.58 3.91
C THR A 136 -32.03 10.25 4.33
N ASP A 137 -32.49 9.16 3.72
CA ASP A 137 -31.89 7.83 3.85
C ASP A 137 -30.39 7.89 3.46
N PRO A 138 -29.48 7.37 4.29
CA PRO A 138 -28.04 7.41 4.02
C PRO A 138 -27.57 6.35 3.02
N ILE A 139 -28.41 5.38 2.65
CA ILE A 139 -28.11 4.45 1.56
C ILE A 139 -28.37 5.12 0.21
N VAL A 140 -27.36 5.11 -0.65
CA VAL A 140 -27.44 5.60 -2.02
C VAL A 140 -27.66 4.45 -3.00
N ASN A 141 -28.35 4.77 -4.09
CA ASN A 141 -28.42 3.91 -5.26
C ASN A 141 -27.52 4.52 -6.36
N PRO A 142 -26.42 3.84 -6.76
CA PRO A 142 -25.50 4.36 -7.78
C PRO A 142 -26.15 4.77 -9.10
N THR A 143 -27.29 4.17 -9.47
CA THR A 143 -28.03 4.53 -10.70
C THR A 143 -28.73 5.90 -10.63
N LYS A 144 -28.90 6.46 -9.43
CA LYS A 144 -29.52 7.78 -9.19
C LYS A 144 -28.49 8.89 -8.94
N LEU A 145 -27.20 8.53 -8.83
CA LEU A 145 -26.12 9.48 -8.61
C LEU A 145 -25.78 10.23 -9.90
N THR A 146 -25.10 11.37 -9.78
CA THR A 146 -24.46 11.99 -10.95
C THR A 146 -23.42 11.03 -11.53
N ILE A 147 -23.06 11.20 -12.80
CA ILE A 147 -22.05 10.36 -13.46
C ILE A 147 -20.75 10.34 -12.65
N SER A 148 -20.30 11.50 -12.18
CA SER A 148 -19.07 11.62 -11.40
C SER A 148 -19.13 10.85 -10.06
N GLN A 149 -20.21 11.04 -9.29
CA GLN A 149 -20.44 10.34 -8.01
C GLN A 149 -20.60 8.82 -8.20
N ARG A 150 -21.29 8.39 -9.25
CA ARG A 150 -21.48 6.97 -9.60
C ARG A 150 -20.13 6.29 -9.84
N GLU A 151 -19.32 6.87 -10.71
CA GLU A 151 -18.01 6.29 -11.04
C GLU A 151 -17.01 6.40 -9.88
N ALA A 152 -17.10 7.46 -9.06
CA ALA A 152 -16.26 7.64 -7.88
C ALA A 152 -16.29 6.43 -6.94
N VAL A 153 -17.43 5.73 -6.82
CA VAL A 153 -17.56 4.50 -6.03
C VAL A 153 -16.55 3.44 -6.48
N CYS A 154 -16.46 3.17 -7.78
CA CYS A 154 -15.52 2.18 -8.34
C CYS A 154 -14.08 2.70 -8.33
N TYR A 155 -13.93 4.01 -8.54
CA TYR A 155 -12.61 4.64 -8.63
C TYR A 155 -11.86 4.55 -7.32
N GLN A 156 -12.53 4.41 -6.17
CA GLN A 156 -11.87 4.18 -4.89
C GLN A 156 -10.76 3.12 -4.98
N CYS A 157 -10.99 2.03 -5.70
CA CYS A 157 -10.07 0.89 -5.77
C CYS A 157 -9.48 0.65 -7.16
N HIS A 158 -10.20 1.00 -8.24
CA HIS A 158 -9.81 0.67 -9.63
C HIS A 158 -9.13 1.81 -10.40
N LEU A 159 -8.89 2.97 -9.75
CA LEU A 159 -8.14 4.08 -10.31
C LEU A 159 -6.69 4.05 -9.77
N SER A 160 -5.75 3.59 -10.59
CA SER A 160 -4.32 3.50 -10.24
C SER A 160 -3.61 4.84 -10.47
N ALA A 161 -3.84 5.82 -9.60
CA ALA A 161 -3.31 7.18 -9.73
C ALA A 161 -2.55 7.62 -8.47
N ILE A 162 -1.80 8.72 -8.56
CA ILE A 162 -1.23 9.35 -7.37
C ILE A 162 -2.35 10.07 -6.65
N ARG A 163 -2.58 9.71 -5.38
CA ARG A 163 -3.60 10.31 -4.53
C ARG A 163 -2.95 11.03 -3.38
N VAL A 164 -3.35 12.27 -3.19
CA VAL A 164 -2.99 13.09 -2.05
C VAL A 164 -4.26 13.36 -1.27
N LEU A 165 -4.31 12.99 0.01
CA LEU A 165 -5.43 13.38 0.87
C LEU A 165 -5.52 14.91 0.93
N GLN A 166 -6.73 15.46 0.81
CA GLN A 166 -6.95 16.86 1.12
C GLN A 166 -6.63 17.15 2.58
N ALA A 167 -6.31 18.40 2.89
CA ALA A 167 -5.96 18.79 4.25
C ALA A 167 -7.11 18.44 5.21
N GLY A 168 -6.79 17.75 6.31
CA GLY A 168 -7.77 17.34 7.32
C GLY A 168 -8.68 16.17 6.92
N ARG A 169 -8.44 15.53 5.77
CA ARG A 169 -9.12 14.30 5.35
C ARG A 169 -8.32 13.05 5.75
N SER A 170 -9.03 11.93 5.85
CA SER A 170 -8.52 10.60 6.09
C SER A 170 -8.91 9.68 4.93
N GLN A 171 -8.12 8.64 4.71
CA GLN A 171 -8.38 7.64 3.68
C GLN A 171 -9.76 6.98 3.78
N LEU A 172 -10.28 6.85 5.00
CA LEU A 172 -11.54 6.17 5.28
C LEU A 172 -12.75 7.12 5.24
N ASP A 173 -12.58 8.37 4.80
CA ASP A 173 -13.66 9.38 4.80
C ASP A 173 -14.65 9.21 3.65
N PHE A 174 -14.24 8.63 2.53
CA PHE A 174 -15.11 8.55 1.35
C PHE A 174 -16.37 7.73 1.66
N ARG A 175 -17.51 8.25 1.24
CA ARG A 175 -18.80 7.57 1.28
C ARG A 175 -19.44 7.61 -0.11
N PRO A 176 -20.11 6.54 -0.55
CA PRO A 176 -20.88 6.56 -1.79
C PRO A 176 -21.82 7.77 -1.86
N GLY A 177 -21.80 8.46 -3.01
CA GLY A 177 -22.49 9.75 -3.20
C GLY A 177 -21.58 10.98 -3.04
N MET A 178 -20.37 10.83 -2.51
CA MET A 178 -19.34 11.88 -2.54
C MET A 178 -18.64 11.95 -3.89
N GLU A 179 -18.07 13.11 -4.21
CA GLU A 179 -17.09 13.24 -5.27
C GLU A 179 -15.72 12.74 -4.78
N LEU A 180 -14.88 12.21 -5.68
CA LEU A 180 -13.49 11.88 -5.30
C LEU A 180 -12.75 13.10 -4.75
N SER A 181 -13.05 14.27 -5.32
CA SER A 181 -12.54 15.57 -4.93
C SER A 181 -13.08 16.08 -3.59
N ASP A 182 -13.83 15.30 -2.83
CA ASP A 182 -14.18 15.64 -1.44
C ASP A 182 -13.14 15.11 -0.44
N VAL A 183 -12.35 14.10 -0.85
CA VAL A 183 -11.38 13.39 0.00
C VAL A 183 -9.97 13.48 -0.56
N TRP A 184 -9.80 13.30 -1.87
CA TRP A 184 -8.49 13.22 -2.51
C TRP A 184 -8.31 14.31 -3.58
N CYS A 185 -7.08 14.77 -3.72
CA CYS A 185 -6.55 15.34 -4.94
C CYS A 185 -5.85 14.22 -5.71
N VAL A 186 -6.32 13.91 -6.92
CA VAL A 186 -5.83 12.78 -7.71
C VAL A 186 -5.11 13.28 -8.95
N LEU A 187 -3.92 12.76 -9.18
CA LEU A 187 -3.07 13.10 -10.33
C LEU A 187 -2.97 11.88 -11.25
N ASP A 188 -3.35 12.07 -12.51
CA ASP A 188 -3.43 10.99 -13.48
C ASP A 188 -2.06 10.64 -14.08
N GLU A 189 -1.61 9.41 -13.88
CA GLU A 189 -0.40 8.85 -14.46
C GLU A 189 -0.64 8.19 -15.84
N GLY A 190 -1.88 8.12 -16.33
CA GLY A 190 -2.22 7.50 -17.61
C GLY A 190 -2.27 5.97 -17.56
N THR A 191 -2.40 5.35 -18.74
CA THR A 191 -2.65 3.90 -18.86
C THR A 191 -1.43 3.01 -18.63
N ASP A 192 -0.22 3.57 -18.67
CA ASP A 192 1.06 2.87 -18.46
C ASP A 192 1.12 1.50 -19.15
N ILE A 193 0.58 1.42 -20.38
CA ILE A 193 0.63 0.20 -21.19
C ILE A 193 1.96 0.18 -21.93
N GLN A 194 2.77 -0.83 -21.59
CA GLN A 194 4.09 -1.03 -22.14
C GLN A 194 4.00 -1.63 -23.55
N ALA A 195 5.05 -1.45 -24.35
CA ALA A 195 5.12 -1.98 -25.71
C ALA A 195 5.00 -3.51 -25.77
N ASP A 196 5.31 -4.21 -24.67
CA ASP A 196 5.16 -5.66 -24.53
C ASP A 196 3.75 -6.11 -24.11
N GLY A 197 2.79 -5.18 -24.03
CA GLY A 197 1.39 -5.46 -23.68
C GLY A 197 1.12 -5.58 -22.18
N ARG A 198 2.08 -5.25 -21.31
CA ARG A 198 1.85 -5.22 -19.86
C ARG A 198 1.33 -3.87 -19.38
N THR A 199 0.63 -3.87 -18.24
CA THR A 199 0.07 -2.66 -17.62
C THR A 199 0.18 -2.70 -16.09
N LYS A 200 -0.15 -1.61 -15.42
CA LYS A 200 -0.30 -1.60 -13.95
C LYS A 200 -1.55 -2.39 -13.55
N SER A 201 -1.47 -3.14 -12.46
CA SER A 201 -2.65 -3.69 -11.80
C SER A 201 -3.61 -2.59 -11.38
N VAL A 202 -4.91 -2.89 -11.38
CA VAL A 202 -6.01 -1.96 -11.04
C VAL A 202 -5.98 -0.65 -11.84
N ASN A 203 -5.57 -0.72 -13.11
CA ASN A 203 -5.51 0.43 -14.01
C ASN A 203 -6.73 0.52 -14.96
N HIS A 204 -7.84 -0.08 -14.55
CA HIS A 204 -9.06 -0.20 -15.38
C HIS A 204 -9.64 1.17 -15.71
N VAL A 205 -9.65 2.11 -14.76
CA VAL A 205 -10.29 3.42 -14.96
C VAL A 205 -9.59 4.23 -16.04
N GLN A 206 -8.26 4.28 -16.03
CA GLN A 206 -7.50 4.99 -17.05
C GLN A 206 -7.71 4.38 -18.43
N GLN A 207 -7.66 3.04 -18.52
CA GLN A 207 -7.94 2.33 -19.77
C GLN A 207 -9.35 2.62 -20.30
N MET A 208 -10.34 2.60 -19.41
CA MET A 208 -11.74 2.87 -19.74
C MET A 208 -11.93 4.32 -20.22
N ARG A 209 -11.26 5.29 -19.60
CA ARG A 209 -11.28 6.69 -20.04
C ARG A 209 -10.65 6.94 -21.41
N ASP A 210 -9.70 6.09 -21.81
CA ASP A 210 -9.11 6.09 -23.15
C ASP A 210 -9.96 5.32 -24.19
N SER A 211 -11.01 4.63 -23.75
CA SER A 211 -11.92 3.92 -24.65
C SER A 211 -12.75 4.87 -25.51
N ARG A 212 -12.81 4.59 -26.81
CA ARG A 212 -13.71 5.32 -27.73
C ARG A 212 -15.18 5.14 -27.36
N CYS A 213 -15.55 3.98 -26.81
CA CYS A 213 -16.91 3.69 -26.38
C CYS A 213 -17.29 4.61 -25.22
N PHE A 214 -16.39 4.74 -24.24
CA PHE A 214 -16.62 5.61 -23.09
C PHE A 214 -16.70 7.08 -23.48
N MET A 215 -15.70 7.56 -24.23
CA MET A 215 -15.68 8.95 -24.71
C MET A 215 -16.92 9.26 -25.57
N GLY A 216 -17.32 8.32 -26.44
CA GLY A 216 -18.48 8.47 -27.33
C GLY A 216 -19.83 8.41 -26.62
N SER A 217 -19.91 7.76 -25.46
CA SER A 217 -21.15 7.64 -24.66
C SER A 217 -21.55 8.94 -23.96
N ASN A 218 -20.69 9.95 -23.93
CA ASN A 218 -20.92 11.21 -23.22
C ASN A 218 -21.34 11.00 -21.75
N GLY A 219 -20.79 9.97 -21.10
CA GLY A 219 -21.01 9.63 -19.69
C GLY A 219 -22.20 8.71 -19.40
N GLU A 220 -22.97 8.31 -20.43
CA GLU A 220 -24.02 7.30 -20.30
C GLU A 220 -23.44 5.91 -19.97
N MET A 221 -22.26 5.59 -20.50
CA MET A 221 -21.54 4.35 -20.20
C MET A 221 -20.68 4.50 -18.95
N GLY A 222 -20.59 3.44 -18.13
CA GLY A 222 -19.76 3.38 -16.94
C GLY A 222 -19.44 1.93 -16.55
N CYS A 223 -18.85 1.75 -15.37
CA CYS A 223 -18.43 0.40 -14.91
C CYS A 223 -19.60 -0.60 -14.90
N ILE A 224 -20.78 -0.16 -14.43
CA ILE A 224 -21.98 -1.00 -14.30
C ILE A 224 -22.75 -1.19 -15.61
N SER A 225 -22.31 -0.56 -16.71
CA SER A 225 -22.89 -0.83 -18.03
C SER A 225 -22.49 -2.21 -18.55
N CYS A 226 -21.32 -2.71 -18.13
CA CYS A 226 -20.78 -4.00 -18.53
C CYS A 226 -20.76 -5.03 -17.39
N HIS A 227 -20.58 -4.57 -16.14
CA HIS A 227 -20.49 -5.43 -14.96
C HIS A 227 -21.73 -5.35 -14.08
N ASP A 228 -22.08 -6.46 -13.45
CA ASP A 228 -23.03 -6.50 -12.34
C ASP A 228 -22.24 -6.63 -11.03
N PRO A 229 -22.26 -5.64 -10.12
CA PRO A 229 -21.56 -5.73 -8.85
C PRO A 229 -22.19 -6.75 -7.88
N HIS A 230 -23.41 -7.23 -8.14
CA HIS A 230 -24.10 -8.21 -7.29
C HIS A 230 -23.99 -9.65 -7.78
N SER A 231 -23.51 -9.87 -9.01
CA SER A 231 -23.39 -11.21 -9.56
C SER A 231 -22.20 -11.32 -10.52
N VAL A 232 -21.51 -12.45 -10.45
CA VAL A 232 -20.45 -12.81 -11.39
C VAL A 232 -21.02 -13.84 -12.36
N PRO A 233 -20.92 -13.64 -13.70
CA PRO A 233 -21.39 -14.63 -14.65
C PRO A 233 -20.60 -15.93 -14.51
N THR A 234 -21.28 -17.08 -14.64
CA THR A 234 -20.63 -18.38 -14.68
C THR A 234 -19.79 -18.54 -15.94
N VAL A 235 -18.89 -19.52 -15.97
CA VAL A 235 -18.02 -19.78 -17.13
C VAL A 235 -18.85 -20.01 -18.38
N GLU A 236 -19.94 -20.77 -18.28
CA GLU A 236 -20.82 -21.14 -19.40
C GLU A 236 -21.57 -19.95 -20.00
N ASN A 237 -21.99 -19.00 -19.16
CA ASN A 237 -22.78 -17.84 -19.61
C ASN A 237 -21.93 -16.59 -19.86
N ARG A 238 -20.61 -16.67 -19.65
CA ARG A 238 -19.72 -15.50 -19.67
C ARG A 238 -19.71 -14.80 -21.03
N ALA A 239 -19.59 -15.57 -22.11
CA ALA A 239 -19.53 -15.04 -23.48
C ALA A 239 -20.83 -14.28 -23.83
N GLU A 240 -21.99 -14.92 -23.63
CA GLU A 240 -23.29 -14.31 -23.89
C GLU A 240 -23.55 -13.08 -23.00
N PHE A 241 -23.22 -13.18 -21.70
CA PHE A 241 -23.40 -12.09 -20.75
C PHE A 241 -22.71 -10.81 -21.22
N PHE A 242 -21.41 -10.85 -21.50
CA PHE A 242 -20.68 -9.66 -21.92
C PHE A 242 -21.04 -9.22 -23.33
N ARG A 243 -21.26 -10.16 -24.26
CA ARG A 243 -21.71 -9.85 -25.62
C ARG A 243 -23.03 -9.08 -25.63
N SER A 244 -23.99 -9.46 -24.78
CA SER A 244 -25.28 -8.76 -24.68
C SER A 244 -25.12 -7.27 -24.32
N ARG A 245 -24.08 -6.92 -23.55
CA ARG A 245 -23.80 -5.53 -23.16
C ARG A 245 -23.28 -4.72 -24.34
N CYS A 246 -22.40 -5.31 -25.15
CA CYS A 246 -21.93 -4.69 -26.40
C CYS A 246 -23.10 -4.43 -27.36
N LEU A 247 -24.04 -5.37 -27.44
CA LEU A 247 -25.19 -5.29 -28.35
C LEU A 247 -26.27 -4.27 -27.95
N ASN A 248 -26.17 -3.65 -26.77
CA ASN A 248 -27.04 -2.52 -26.42
C ASN A 248 -26.75 -1.29 -27.28
N CYS A 249 -25.52 -1.17 -27.83
CA CYS A 249 -25.10 -0.05 -28.67
C CYS A 249 -24.67 -0.49 -30.08
N HIS A 250 -24.26 -1.74 -30.26
CA HIS A 250 -23.77 -2.29 -31.52
C HIS A 250 -24.74 -3.27 -32.15
N ALA A 251 -24.85 -3.26 -33.48
CA ALA A 251 -25.53 -4.30 -34.21
C ALA A 251 -24.62 -5.52 -34.36
N ASN A 252 -25.19 -6.74 -34.38
CA ASN A 252 -24.41 -7.96 -34.57
C ASN A 252 -23.63 -8.00 -35.90
N GLU A 253 -24.15 -7.30 -36.91
CA GLU A 253 -23.57 -7.14 -38.24
C GLU A 253 -22.42 -6.12 -38.30
N ASP A 254 -22.21 -5.33 -37.25
CA ASP A 254 -21.07 -4.40 -37.16
C ASP A 254 -19.72 -5.15 -37.03
N CYS A 255 -19.75 -6.40 -36.57
CA CYS A 255 -18.57 -7.26 -36.51
C CYS A 255 -18.21 -7.76 -37.92
N GLY A 256 -17.15 -7.20 -38.49
CA GLY A 256 -16.64 -7.56 -39.82
C GLY A 256 -15.87 -8.88 -39.90
N GLU A 257 -15.85 -9.70 -38.83
CA GLU A 257 -15.20 -11.02 -38.84
C GLU A 257 -16.20 -12.13 -39.17
N GLU A 258 -15.71 -13.16 -39.86
CA GLU A 258 -16.55 -14.26 -40.32
C GLU A 258 -17.01 -15.16 -39.16
N MET A 259 -18.26 -15.65 -39.25
CA MET A 259 -18.87 -16.49 -38.22
C MET A 259 -18.01 -17.70 -37.81
N PRO A 260 -17.37 -18.46 -38.73
CA PRO A 260 -16.52 -19.58 -38.32
C PRO A 260 -15.38 -19.21 -37.38
N LYS A 261 -14.78 -18.02 -37.52
CA LYS A 261 -13.72 -17.55 -36.61
C LYS A 261 -14.29 -17.00 -35.31
N ARG A 262 -15.41 -16.27 -35.37
CA ARG A 262 -16.13 -15.81 -34.17
C ARG A 262 -16.48 -16.99 -33.25
N MET A 263 -16.95 -18.08 -33.84
CA MET A 263 -17.29 -19.30 -33.10
C MET A 263 -16.09 -20.05 -32.48
N MET A 264 -14.84 -19.75 -32.88
CA MET A 264 -13.66 -20.33 -32.22
C MET A 264 -13.50 -19.85 -30.76
N VAL A 265 -14.11 -18.71 -30.43
CA VAL A 265 -14.19 -18.14 -29.08
C VAL A 265 -15.66 -18.00 -28.64
N GLU A 266 -16.53 -18.89 -29.13
CA GLU A 266 -17.95 -18.93 -28.75
C GLU A 266 -18.71 -17.61 -29.00
N ASP A 267 -18.34 -16.89 -30.06
CA ASP A 267 -18.88 -15.57 -30.43
C ASP A 267 -18.70 -14.49 -29.34
N SER A 268 -17.71 -14.67 -28.46
CA SER A 268 -17.38 -13.74 -27.39
C SER A 268 -16.68 -12.48 -27.91
N CYS A 269 -17.33 -11.33 -27.77
CA CYS A 269 -16.72 -10.06 -28.15
C CYS A 269 -15.49 -9.71 -27.29
N VAL A 270 -15.49 -10.08 -26.01
CA VAL A 270 -14.45 -9.66 -25.07
C VAL A 270 -13.12 -10.39 -25.28
N ASP A 271 -13.13 -11.59 -25.87
CA ASP A 271 -11.90 -12.33 -26.18
C ASP A 271 -11.05 -11.66 -27.26
N CYS A 272 -11.68 -10.95 -28.20
CA CYS A 272 -10.98 -10.16 -29.22
C CYS A 272 -10.83 -8.69 -28.85
N HIS A 273 -11.86 -8.08 -28.28
CA HIS A 273 -11.91 -6.62 -28.05
C HIS A 273 -11.37 -6.19 -26.67
N MET A 274 -11.24 -7.12 -25.71
CA MET A 274 -10.73 -6.85 -24.36
C MET A 274 -9.71 -7.90 -23.92
N PRO A 275 -8.63 -8.12 -24.70
CA PRO A 275 -7.66 -9.18 -24.43
C PRO A 275 -7.00 -9.03 -23.06
N SER A 276 -6.50 -10.15 -22.51
CA SER A 276 -5.82 -10.15 -21.21
C SER A 276 -4.46 -9.43 -21.29
N LEU A 277 -4.24 -8.49 -20.39
CA LEU A 277 -2.99 -7.77 -20.16
C LEU A 277 -2.36 -8.26 -18.86
N ALA A 278 -1.12 -8.74 -18.92
CA ALA A 278 -0.36 -9.11 -17.73
C ALA A 278 0.05 -7.85 -16.93
N SER A 279 0.15 -7.98 -15.61
CA SER A 279 0.64 -6.90 -14.76
C SER A 279 2.17 -6.87 -14.72
N HIS A 280 2.77 -5.67 -14.77
CA HIS A 280 4.22 -5.51 -14.57
C HIS A 280 4.61 -5.18 -13.11
N ASN A 281 3.64 -4.81 -12.26
CA ASN A 281 3.89 -4.37 -10.88
C ASN A 281 3.27 -5.28 -9.80
N MET A 282 2.53 -6.31 -10.18
CA MET A 282 2.14 -7.42 -9.30
C MET A 282 2.35 -8.74 -10.02
N ALA A 283 2.99 -9.69 -9.34
CA ALA A 283 3.05 -11.07 -9.78
C ALA A 283 1.65 -11.71 -9.70
N HIS A 284 1.40 -12.75 -10.50
CA HIS A 284 0.16 -13.55 -10.45
C HIS A 284 -1.13 -12.76 -10.71
N VAL A 285 -1.04 -11.61 -11.40
CA VAL A 285 -2.21 -10.78 -11.73
C VAL A 285 -2.23 -10.42 -13.21
N ALA A 286 -3.35 -10.70 -13.85
CA ALA A 286 -3.73 -10.18 -15.16
C ALA A 286 -5.10 -9.49 -15.11
N GLN A 287 -5.33 -8.59 -16.05
CA GLN A 287 -6.61 -7.89 -16.21
C GLN A 287 -6.97 -7.74 -17.68
N THR A 288 -8.26 -7.71 -18.00
CA THR A 288 -8.74 -7.46 -19.36
C THR A 288 -8.42 -6.02 -19.79
N ASP A 289 -8.20 -5.81 -21.08
CA ASP A 289 -7.98 -4.48 -21.66
C ASP A 289 -9.29 -3.68 -21.69
N HIS A 290 -9.44 -2.72 -20.78
CA HIS A 290 -10.63 -1.89 -20.67
C HIS A 290 -10.68 -0.73 -21.67
N ARG A 291 -9.71 -0.62 -22.60
CA ARG A 291 -9.81 0.32 -23.74
C ARG A 291 -10.86 -0.11 -24.75
N VAL A 292 -11.22 -1.40 -24.77
CA VAL A 292 -12.17 -2.02 -25.73
C VAL A 292 -11.75 -1.71 -27.16
N LEU A 293 -10.68 -2.36 -27.62
CA LEU A 293 -10.03 -2.08 -28.90
C LEU A 293 -10.95 -2.42 -30.07
N LYS A 294 -10.95 -1.63 -31.15
CA LYS A 294 -11.71 -1.99 -32.36
C LYS A 294 -11.09 -3.20 -33.07
N ARG A 295 -9.76 -3.28 -33.10
CA ARG A 295 -9.03 -4.45 -33.59
C ARG A 295 -8.06 -4.94 -32.52
N PRO A 296 -7.88 -6.27 -32.34
CA PRO A 296 -6.93 -6.81 -31.37
C PRO A 296 -5.48 -6.34 -31.58
N THR A 297 -5.14 -5.97 -32.82
CA THR A 297 -3.81 -5.51 -33.23
C THR A 297 -3.65 -3.99 -33.23
N ASP A 298 -4.70 -3.23 -32.90
CA ASP A 298 -4.56 -1.78 -32.74
C ASP A 298 -3.50 -1.53 -31.66
N SER A 299 -2.57 -0.58 -31.92
CA SER A 299 -1.38 -0.33 -31.09
C SER A 299 -1.67 -0.49 -29.60
N LEU A 300 -1.03 -1.47 -28.97
CA LEU A 300 -1.05 -1.63 -27.51
C LEU A 300 -0.34 -0.46 -26.83
N GLY A 301 0.63 0.16 -27.50
CA GLY A 301 1.49 1.19 -26.94
C GLY A 301 0.83 2.57 -26.90
N ASP A 302 0.94 3.21 -25.74
CA ASP A 302 0.68 4.62 -25.51
C ASP A 302 1.93 5.45 -25.89
N GLU A 303 2.54 5.16 -27.05
CA GLU A 303 3.75 5.87 -27.53
C GLU A 303 3.44 7.38 -27.62
N GLY A 304 3.95 8.14 -26.64
CA GLY A 304 3.78 9.60 -26.57
C GLY A 304 2.97 10.15 -25.39
N LYS A 305 2.45 9.32 -24.46
CA LYS A 305 1.72 9.80 -23.27
C LYS A 305 2.50 9.71 -21.94
N ASP A 306 3.84 9.67 -21.97
CA ASP A 306 4.65 9.67 -20.75
C ASP A 306 4.28 10.87 -19.85
N PRO A 307 3.79 10.67 -18.62
CA PRO A 307 3.55 11.74 -17.64
C PRO A 307 4.75 12.66 -17.44
N ALA A 308 5.97 12.15 -17.59
CA ALA A 308 7.19 12.95 -17.52
C ALA A 308 7.28 14.00 -18.65
N ALA A 309 6.67 13.75 -19.81
CA ALA A 309 6.64 14.66 -20.95
C ALA A 309 5.47 15.65 -20.90
N ARG A 310 4.30 15.25 -20.36
CA ARG A 310 3.09 16.10 -20.26
C ARG A 310 2.95 16.86 -18.94
N GLY A 311 3.70 16.47 -17.91
CA GLY A 311 3.47 16.88 -16.54
C GLY A 311 2.26 16.17 -15.93
N LEU A 312 2.26 15.93 -14.62
CA LEU A 312 1.09 15.39 -13.94
C LEU A 312 -0.05 16.40 -13.98
N VAL A 313 -1.25 15.91 -14.27
CA VAL A 313 -2.47 16.72 -14.33
C VAL A 313 -3.50 16.20 -13.33
N LEU A 314 -4.34 17.10 -12.85
CA LEU A 314 -5.48 16.74 -12.02
C LEU A 314 -6.42 15.81 -12.80
N PHE A 315 -6.90 14.77 -12.13
CA PHE A 315 -7.78 13.78 -12.72
C PHE A 315 -9.20 14.35 -12.94
N GLY A 316 -9.75 14.15 -14.14
CA GLY A 316 -11.10 14.56 -14.48
C GLY A 316 -11.36 16.05 -14.25
N GLU A 317 -12.49 16.37 -13.63
CA GLU A 317 -12.94 17.75 -13.39
C GLU A 317 -12.40 18.35 -12.07
N MET A 318 -11.41 17.72 -11.43
CA MET A 318 -10.88 18.16 -10.13
C MET A 318 -10.37 19.61 -10.14
N ARG A 319 -9.92 20.11 -11.29
CA ARG A 319 -9.55 21.52 -11.46
C ARG A 319 -10.70 22.50 -11.17
N ASN A 320 -11.93 22.07 -11.41
CA ASN A 320 -13.13 22.86 -11.19
C ASN A 320 -13.77 22.57 -9.83
N GLN A 321 -13.41 21.45 -9.19
CA GLN A 321 -13.99 20.99 -7.92
C GLN A 321 -13.15 21.39 -6.69
N LEU A 322 -11.82 21.48 -6.83
CA LEU A 322 -10.91 21.82 -5.74
C LEU A 322 -10.69 23.34 -5.63
N SER A 323 -10.47 23.83 -4.41
CA SER A 323 -10.02 25.21 -4.19
C SER A 323 -8.64 25.44 -4.79
N GLU A 324 -8.29 26.68 -5.14
CA GLU A 324 -6.96 27.01 -5.67
C GLU A 324 -5.83 26.58 -4.71
N ALA A 325 -6.05 26.75 -3.40
CA ALA A 325 -5.11 26.32 -2.37
C ALA A 325 -4.91 24.79 -2.36
N GLU A 326 -5.98 24.00 -2.48
CA GLU A 326 -5.85 22.54 -2.57
C GLU A 326 -5.29 22.05 -3.91
N GLN A 327 -5.58 22.75 -5.02
CA GLN A 327 -4.96 22.44 -6.30
C GLN A 327 -3.44 22.62 -6.20
N LYS A 328 -2.99 23.74 -5.63
CA LYS A 328 -1.57 24.04 -5.41
C LYS A 328 -0.90 22.99 -4.52
N ARG A 329 -1.50 22.71 -3.36
CA ARG A 329 -1.00 21.72 -2.39
C ARG A 329 -0.95 20.32 -2.99
N GLY A 330 -2.06 19.87 -3.58
CA GLY A 330 -2.19 18.54 -4.15
C GLY A 330 -1.28 18.30 -5.36
N LEU A 331 -1.17 19.26 -6.29
CA LEU A 331 -0.20 19.17 -7.40
C LEU A 331 1.24 19.15 -6.90
N GLY A 332 1.55 19.97 -5.88
CA GLY A 332 2.87 20.01 -5.26
C GLY A 332 3.26 18.66 -4.63
N LEU A 333 2.41 18.15 -3.74
CA LEU A 333 2.62 16.86 -3.07
C LEU A 333 2.61 15.69 -4.05
N GLY A 334 1.68 15.68 -5.01
CA GLY A 334 1.59 14.61 -6.00
C GLY A 334 2.81 14.56 -6.91
N SER A 335 3.31 15.73 -7.33
CA SER A 335 4.56 15.83 -8.09
C SER A 335 5.78 15.40 -7.27
N TYR A 336 5.82 15.77 -5.98
CA TYR A 336 6.87 15.31 -5.06
C TYR A 336 6.89 13.78 -4.94
N VAL A 337 5.73 13.17 -4.74
CA VAL A 337 5.57 11.71 -4.67
C VAL A 337 6.00 11.04 -5.98
N TYR A 338 5.59 11.58 -7.13
CA TYR A 338 5.98 11.04 -8.42
C TYR A 338 7.49 11.06 -8.64
N LEU A 339 8.12 12.22 -8.47
CA LEU A 339 9.55 12.41 -8.71
C LEU A 339 10.38 11.53 -7.78
N THR A 340 10.03 11.48 -6.50
CA THR A 340 10.73 10.64 -5.51
C THR A 340 10.60 9.15 -5.83
N ARG A 341 9.41 8.66 -6.20
CA ARG A 341 9.20 7.25 -6.63
C ARG A 341 10.02 6.89 -7.86
N LYS A 342 10.21 7.84 -8.80
CA LYS A 342 11.00 7.65 -10.02
C LYS A 342 12.50 7.90 -9.82
N GLY A 343 12.94 8.28 -8.61
CA GLY A 343 14.33 8.65 -8.33
C GLY A 343 14.78 9.93 -9.04
N ILE A 344 13.84 10.76 -9.49
CA ILE A 344 14.12 12.02 -10.18
C ILE A 344 14.33 13.11 -9.12
N PRO A 345 15.40 13.94 -9.21
CA PRO A 345 15.60 15.06 -8.30
C PRO A 345 14.42 16.03 -8.29
N VAL A 346 14.01 16.46 -7.10
CA VAL A 346 12.93 17.43 -6.92
C VAL A 346 13.44 18.84 -7.23
N PRO A 347 12.83 19.57 -8.18
CA PRO A 347 13.31 20.90 -8.56
C PRO A 347 13.04 21.94 -7.47
N PRO A 348 13.91 22.98 -7.32
CA PRO A 348 13.74 24.01 -6.29
C PRO A 348 12.39 24.73 -6.34
N GLN A 349 11.83 24.92 -7.54
CA GLN A 349 10.52 25.55 -7.72
C GLN A 349 9.39 24.72 -7.08
N LEU A 350 9.50 23.40 -7.11
CA LEU A 350 8.54 22.52 -6.45
C LEU A 350 8.70 22.58 -4.93
N THR A 351 9.94 22.61 -4.43
CA THR A 351 10.20 22.84 -2.99
C THR A 351 9.63 24.19 -2.53
N ALA A 352 9.77 25.25 -3.33
CA ALA A 352 9.17 26.55 -3.04
C ALA A 352 7.64 26.48 -3.03
N LEU A 353 7.03 25.80 -4.01
CA LEU A 353 5.58 25.60 -4.06
C LEU A 353 5.04 24.89 -2.80
N LEU A 354 5.73 23.84 -2.35
CA LEU A 354 5.40 23.11 -1.13
C LEU A 354 5.53 24.00 0.11
N LYS A 355 6.60 24.80 0.21
CA LYS A 355 6.80 25.77 1.31
C LYS A 355 5.69 26.82 1.32
N ASP A 356 5.34 27.38 0.17
CA ASP A 356 4.30 28.40 0.07
C ASP A 356 2.91 27.83 0.42
N SER A 357 2.69 26.53 0.24
CA SER A 357 1.43 25.86 0.62
C SER A 357 1.23 25.79 2.14
N LEU A 358 2.28 25.97 2.94
CA LEU A 358 2.17 26.08 4.40
C LEU A 358 1.49 27.37 4.86
N ALA A 359 1.36 28.39 3.99
CA ALA A 359 0.62 29.61 4.34
C ALA A 359 -0.87 29.31 4.57
N ASP A 360 -1.45 28.45 3.73
CA ASP A 360 -2.83 28.00 3.83
C ASP A 360 -2.98 26.81 4.79
N TYR A 361 -1.95 25.95 4.88
CA TYR A 361 -1.98 24.71 5.65
C TYR A 361 -0.76 24.58 6.59
N PRO A 362 -0.65 25.40 7.65
CA PRO A 362 0.56 25.49 8.47
C PRO A 362 0.89 24.24 9.28
N ASN A 363 -0.11 23.40 9.57
CA ASN A 363 0.04 22.18 10.39
C ASN A 363 -0.19 20.89 9.58
N ASP A 364 -0.05 20.95 8.26
CA ASP A 364 -0.23 19.79 7.41
C ASP A 364 0.97 18.83 7.54
N GLY A 365 0.75 17.69 8.19
CA GLY A 365 1.79 16.68 8.42
C GLY A 365 2.39 16.11 7.13
N ILE A 366 1.63 16.01 6.03
CA ILE A 366 2.12 15.50 4.75
C ILE A 366 3.11 16.51 4.14
N LEU A 367 2.74 17.80 4.12
CA LEU A 367 3.62 18.88 3.64
C LEU A 367 4.88 18.99 4.50
N LEU A 368 4.74 18.97 5.83
CA LEU A 368 5.85 19.11 6.76
C LEU A 368 6.84 17.95 6.61
N ASN A 369 6.37 16.70 6.53
CA ASN A 369 7.24 15.54 6.29
C ASN A 369 7.95 15.60 4.93
N ALA A 370 7.24 16.00 3.87
CA ALA A 370 7.85 16.17 2.54
C ALA A 370 8.96 17.24 2.56
N LEU A 371 8.71 18.38 3.21
CA LEU A 371 9.69 19.46 3.35
C LEU A 371 10.87 19.10 4.25
N GLY A 372 10.64 18.35 5.33
CA GLY A 372 11.69 17.80 6.18
C GLY A 372 12.63 16.89 5.38
N THR A 373 12.04 15.96 4.63
CA THR A 373 12.78 15.02 3.75
C THR A 373 13.58 15.75 2.67
N LEU A 374 13.00 16.78 2.05
CA LEU A 374 13.68 17.60 1.06
C LEU A 374 14.83 18.41 1.67
N SER A 375 14.68 18.89 2.90
CA SER A 375 15.71 19.62 3.62
C SER A 375 16.91 18.71 3.92
N LEU A 376 16.65 17.46 4.35
CA LEU A 376 17.71 16.46 4.52
C LEU A 376 18.46 16.15 3.23
N LYS A 377 17.76 16.01 2.10
CA LYS A 377 18.39 15.80 0.78
C LYS A 377 19.29 16.99 0.36
N GLN A 378 19.03 18.18 0.90
CA GLN A 378 19.83 19.39 0.71
C GLN A 378 20.89 19.59 1.81
N ASN A 379 21.04 18.63 2.72
CA ASN A 379 21.93 18.69 3.88
C ASN A 379 21.59 19.85 4.85
N ASP A 380 20.35 20.34 4.84
CA ASP A 380 19.82 21.32 5.79
C ASP A 380 19.11 20.61 6.94
N VAL A 381 19.92 20.09 7.87
CA VAL A 381 19.45 19.31 9.03
C VAL A 381 18.60 20.17 9.97
N ALA A 382 18.93 21.46 10.13
CA ALA A 382 18.21 22.35 11.03
C ALA A 382 16.75 22.60 10.58
N SER A 383 16.55 22.88 9.29
CA SER A 383 15.20 22.98 8.74
C SER A 383 14.46 21.65 8.79
N ALA A 384 15.16 20.54 8.53
CA ALA A 384 14.56 19.21 8.59
C ALA A 384 13.98 18.90 9.98
N LEU A 385 14.78 19.10 11.04
CA LEU A 385 14.33 18.94 12.43
C LEU A 385 13.09 19.79 12.72
N THR A 386 13.14 21.07 12.36
CA THR A 386 12.01 22.00 12.56
C THR A 386 10.72 21.50 11.89
N PHE A 387 10.81 20.97 10.67
CA PHE A 387 9.64 20.45 9.97
C PHE A 387 9.12 19.14 10.58
N PHE A 388 10.01 18.22 10.93
CA PHE A 388 9.60 16.95 11.54
C PHE A 388 9.03 17.14 12.95
N GLU A 389 9.61 18.01 13.78
CA GLU A 389 9.06 18.36 15.09
C GLU A 389 7.64 18.92 14.96
N ARG A 390 7.41 19.84 14.02
CA ARG A 390 6.06 20.36 13.75
C ARG A 390 5.10 19.26 13.28
N ALA A 391 5.55 18.35 12.41
CA ALA A 391 4.72 17.23 11.95
C ALA A 391 4.38 16.24 13.09
N SER A 392 5.31 16.02 14.03
CA SER A 392 5.14 15.09 15.16
C SER A 392 4.07 15.53 16.18
N HIS A 393 3.68 16.81 16.17
CA HIS A 393 2.59 17.34 16.98
C HIS A 393 1.20 17.11 16.35
N GLY A 394 1.13 16.76 15.06
CA GLY A 394 -0.10 16.42 14.36
C GLY A 394 -0.49 14.95 14.54
N LEU A 395 -1.63 14.56 13.95
CA LEU A 395 -2.06 13.16 13.89
C LEU A 395 -1.65 12.48 12.58
N VAL A 396 -1.90 13.17 11.46
CA VAL A 396 -1.60 12.68 10.11
C VAL A 396 -0.09 12.67 9.91
N GLU A 397 0.48 11.51 9.53
CA GLU A 397 1.92 11.31 9.31
C GLU A 397 2.80 11.59 10.55
N ARG A 398 2.25 11.51 11.77
CA ARG A 398 2.99 11.67 13.02
C ARG A 398 4.12 10.64 13.15
N GLU A 399 3.81 9.39 12.87
CA GLU A 399 4.71 8.25 13.02
C GLU A 399 5.94 8.40 12.10
N VAL A 400 5.71 8.82 10.86
CA VAL A 400 6.78 9.12 9.89
C VAL A 400 7.69 10.25 10.40
N ALA A 401 7.11 11.28 11.03
CA ALA A 401 7.89 12.37 11.60
C ALA A 401 8.76 11.89 12.78
N LEU A 402 8.19 11.10 13.69
CA LEU A 402 8.90 10.52 14.84
C LEU A 402 10.05 9.60 14.41
N ASP A 403 9.84 8.75 13.41
CA ASP A 403 10.89 7.89 12.85
C ASP A 403 12.07 8.70 12.29
N ASN A 404 11.77 9.80 11.59
CA ASN A 404 12.80 10.70 11.07
C ASN A 404 13.54 11.44 12.19
N LEU A 405 12.84 11.93 13.22
CA LEU A 405 13.45 12.57 14.39
C LEU A 405 14.35 11.60 15.15
N LEU A 406 13.87 10.38 15.39
CA LEU A 406 14.64 9.32 16.03
C LEU A 406 15.93 9.03 15.24
N ARG A 407 15.81 8.83 13.92
CA ARG A 407 16.99 8.61 13.06
C ARG A 407 17.97 9.78 13.12
N LEU A 408 17.49 11.02 13.09
CA LEU A 408 18.35 12.20 13.11
C LEU A 408 19.07 12.37 14.46
N SER A 409 18.36 12.15 15.57
CA SER A 409 18.94 12.21 16.93
C SER A 409 20.05 11.17 17.15
N VAL A 410 19.88 9.96 16.61
CA VAL A 410 20.93 8.93 16.61
C VAL A 410 22.16 9.40 15.82
N LEU A 411 21.95 9.96 14.62
CA LEU A 411 23.04 10.44 13.77
C LEU A 411 23.78 11.63 14.38
N SER A 412 23.08 12.52 15.10
CA SER A 412 23.69 13.63 15.84
C SER A 412 24.29 13.21 17.19
N GLN A 413 24.16 11.93 17.57
CA GLN A 413 24.59 11.40 18.86
C GLN A 413 23.96 12.12 20.06
N ASP A 414 22.77 12.69 19.87
CA ASP A 414 22.02 13.36 20.93
C ASP A 414 21.28 12.31 21.74
N SER A 415 21.88 11.89 22.86
CA SER A 415 21.36 10.78 23.65
C SER A 415 20.05 11.11 24.36
N ASP A 416 19.84 12.36 24.76
CA ASP A 416 18.60 12.79 25.42
C ASP A 416 17.45 12.78 24.41
N ALA A 417 17.64 13.43 23.24
CA ALA A 417 16.64 13.44 22.18
C ALA A 417 16.37 12.03 21.62
N THR A 418 17.40 11.20 21.46
CA THR A 418 17.23 9.81 21.00
C THR A 418 16.39 9.00 21.98
N LEU A 419 16.62 9.16 23.29
CA LEU A 419 15.83 8.45 24.30
C LEU A 419 14.37 8.92 24.25
N GLU A 420 14.13 10.22 24.19
CA GLU A 420 12.78 10.81 24.12
C GLU A 420 12.01 10.30 22.89
N TYR A 421 12.60 10.42 21.70
CA TYR A 421 11.92 9.99 20.47
C TYR A 421 11.73 8.47 20.41
N ALA A 422 12.69 7.68 20.91
CA ALA A 422 12.54 6.24 21.00
C ALA A 422 11.38 5.86 21.93
N GLU A 423 11.23 6.52 23.08
CA GLU A 423 10.11 6.29 23.99
C GLU A 423 8.77 6.68 23.35
N GLN A 424 8.71 7.77 22.59
CA GLN A 424 7.50 8.15 21.86
C GLN A 424 7.12 7.13 20.77
N VAL A 425 8.09 6.61 20.01
CA VAL A 425 7.85 5.54 19.03
C VAL A 425 7.36 4.27 19.74
N LEU A 426 7.97 3.89 20.86
CA LEU A 426 7.60 2.69 21.63
C LEU A 426 6.23 2.77 22.32
N VAL A 427 5.69 3.98 22.53
CA VAL A 427 4.30 4.16 22.96
C VAL A 427 3.31 3.80 21.83
N ILE A 428 3.71 4.01 20.58
CA ILE A 428 2.89 3.73 19.40
C ILE A 428 3.06 2.27 18.96
N ASP A 429 4.30 1.79 18.94
CA ASP A 429 4.68 0.44 18.52
C ASP A 429 5.64 -0.16 19.55
N SER A 430 5.10 -0.91 20.52
CA SER A 430 5.91 -1.44 21.62
C SER A 430 6.93 -2.50 21.19
N GLY A 431 6.75 -3.06 19.99
CA GLY A 431 7.63 -4.06 19.39
C GLY A 431 8.46 -3.54 18.21
N ASP A 432 8.69 -2.22 18.10
CA ASP A 432 9.65 -1.69 17.13
C ASP A 432 11.09 -2.00 17.58
N ALA A 433 11.74 -2.92 16.85
CA ALA A 433 13.11 -3.35 17.16
C ALA A 433 14.14 -2.21 17.00
N ASN A 434 13.96 -1.33 16.02
CA ASN A 434 14.87 -0.19 15.79
C ASN A 434 14.75 0.82 16.92
N ALA A 435 13.53 1.10 17.40
CA ALA A 435 13.32 2.00 18.54
C ALA A 435 13.95 1.45 19.82
N HIS A 436 13.84 0.13 20.09
CA HIS A 436 14.58 -0.50 21.21
C HIS A 436 16.09 -0.39 21.05
N ALA A 437 16.62 -0.57 19.84
CA ALA A 437 18.05 -0.43 19.57
C ALA A 437 18.54 1.03 19.73
N SER A 438 17.79 2.00 19.22
CA SER A 438 18.08 3.43 19.41
C SER A 438 18.00 3.84 20.89
N ARG A 439 17.01 3.33 21.63
CA ARG A 439 16.92 3.50 23.09
C ARG A 439 18.15 2.94 23.79
N ALA A 440 18.64 1.76 23.38
CA ALA A 440 19.86 1.18 23.94
C ALA A 440 21.11 2.05 23.69
N LEU A 441 21.27 2.57 22.46
CA LEU A 441 22.35 3.49 22.12
C LEU A 441 22.30 4.77 22.97
N ALA A 442 21.13 5.36 23.12
CA ALA A 442 20.90 6.54 23.96
C ALA A 442 21.24 6.28 25.43
N LEU A 443 20.72 5.19 26.01
CA LEU A 443 21.00 4.79 27.39
C LEU A 443 22.49 4.56 27.62
N ARG A 444 23.19 4.00 26.63
CA ARG A 444 24.64 3.83 26.69
C ARG A 444 25.36 5.17 26.73
N GLY A 445 24.99 6.12 25.87
CA GLY A 445 25.53 7.49 25.88
C GLY A 445 25.29 8.22 27.22
N LEU A 446 24.16 7.94 27.87
CA LEU A 446 23.81 8.44 29.20
C LEU A 446 24.43 7.63 30.36
N ASN A 447 25.37 6.72 30.08
CA ASN A 447 26.04 5.84 31.07
C ASN A 447 25.11 4.88 31.83
N ARG A 448 23.90 4.60 31.32
CA ARG A 448 22.90 3.68 31.89
C ARG A 448 23.07 2.27 31.32
N SER A 449 24.26 1.68 31.52
CA SER A 449 24.71 0.47 30.80
C SER A 449 23.84 -0.78 31.02
N VAL A 450 23.28 -0.97 32.22
CA VAL A 450 22.41 -2.12 32.52
C VAL A 450 21.12 -2.03 31.70
N GLU A 451 20.54 -0.84 31.61
CA GLU A 451 19.31 -0.59 30.85
C GLU A 451 19.58 -0.65 29.34
N ALA A 452 20.74 -0.18 28.89
CA ALA A 452 21.17 -0.30 27.49
C ALA A 452 21.25 -1.76 27.04
N ILE A 453 21.86 -2.64 27.85
CA ILE A 453 21.92 -4.08 27.55
C ILE A 453 20.51 -4.70 27.51
N ALA A 454 19.63 -4.32 28.44
CA ALA A 454 18.25 -4.83 28.45
C ALA A 454 17.47 -4.40 27.20
N ALA A 455 17.57 -3.13 26.80
CA ALA A 455 16.95 -2.60 25.60
C ALA A 455 17.51 -3.26 24.32
N MET A 456 18.83 -3.46 24.23
CA MET A 456 19.45 -4.13 23.07
C MET A 456 19.04 -5.59 22.96
N ARG A 457 18.96 -6.31 24.09
CA ARG A 457 18.42 -7.68 24.11
C ARG A 457 16.98 -7.73 23.60
N LYS A 458 16.15 -6.72 23.90
CA LYS A 458 14.79 -6.65 23.36
C LYS A 458 14.78 -6.41 21.86
N ALA A 459 15.67 -5.56 21.34
CA ALA A 459 15.82 -5.37 19.90
C ALA A 459 16.23 -6.67 19.18
N ILE A 460 17.16 -7.43 19.75
CA ILE A 460 17.59 -8.75 19.23
C ILE A 460 16.45 -9.77 19.30
N GLU A 461 15.66 -9.80 20.37
CA GLU A 461 14.49 -10.69 20.47
C GLU A 461 13.49 -10.45 19.33
N LEU A 462 13.26 -9.19 18.96
CA LEU A 462 12.32 -8.78 17.93
C LEU A 462 12.88 -8.96 16.51
N ASN A 463 14.20 -8.77 16.32
CA ASN A 463 14.88 -8.95 15.04
C ASN A 463 16.27 -9.61 15.24
N PRO A 464 16.31 -10.94 15.44
CA PRO A 464 17.54 -11.67 15.77
C PRO A 464 18.49 -11.86 14.57
N GLY A 465 18.09 -11.47 13.36
CA GLY A 465 18.95 -11.51 12.18
C GLY A 465 19.79 -10.24 11.98
N GLN A 466 19.57 -9.20 12.80
CA GLN A 466 20.25 -7.92 12.62
C GLN A 466 21.65 -7.94 13.24
N LEU A 467 22.66 -8.06 12.38
CA LEU A 467 24.07 -8.16 12.79
C LEU A 467 24.52 -6.98 13.67
N GLU A 468 24.08 -5.77 13.34
CA GLU A 468 24.44 -4.53 14.05
C GLU A 468 23.99 -4.56 15.51
N TYR A 469 22.87 -5.21 15.83
CA TYR A 469 22.40 -5.30 17.21
C TYR A 469 23.31 -6.18 18.07
N HIS A 470 23.76 -7.31 17.50
CA HIS A 470 24.72 -8.20 18.15
C HIS A 470 26.09 -7.51 18.31
N ASP A 471 26.54 -6.76 17.29
CA ASP A 471 27.79 -6.01 17.34
C ASP A 471 27.78 -4.95 18.45
N TRP A 472 26.71 -4.16 18.52
CA TRP A 472 26.55 -3.17 19.58
C TRP A 472 26.48 -3.81 20.97
N LEU A 473 25.75 -4.93 21.13
CA LEU A 473 25.67 -5.65 22.40
C LEU A 473 27.04 -6.22 22.83
N ALA A 474 27.82 -6.77 21.90
CA ALA A 474 29.19 -7.22 22.16
C ALA A 474 30.06 -6.07 22.68
N GLY A 475 30.02 -4.91 22.02
CA GLY A 475 30.73 -3.70 22.46
C GLY A 475 30.31 -3.22 23.85
N TYR A 476 29.03 -3.37 24.22
CA TYR A 476 28.55 -3.04 25.57
C TYR A 476 29.15 -3.98 26.62
N PHE A 477 29.23 -5.28 26.32
CA PHE A 477 29.85 -6.26 27.22
C PHE A 477 31.35 -6.04 27.39
N GLU A 478 32.07 -5.74 26.32
CA GLU A 478 33.51 -5.44 26.35
C GLU A 478 33.82 -4.24 27.25
N ALA A 479 33.03 -3.17 27.12
CA ALA A 479 33.22 -1.99 27.93
C ALA A 479 32.88 -2.21 29.43
N LEU A 480 32.23 -3.31 29.78
CA LEU A 480 31.97 -3.75 31.15
C LEU A 480 32.91 -4.87 31.61
N GLY A 481 33.87 -5.31 30.77
CA GLY A 481 34.78 -6.42 31.07
C GLY A 481 34.11 -7.80 31.07
N GLN A 482 32.97 -7.95 30.39
CA GLN A 482 32.24 -9.21 30.28
C GLN A 482 32.65 -9.99 29.01
N ASP A 483 33.93 -10.38 28.95
CA ASP A 483 34.57 -10.94 27.74
C ASP A 483 33.94 -12.25 27.23
N GLU A 484 33.35 -13.06 28.11
CA GLU A 484 32.62 -14.27 27.71
C GLU A 484 31.35 -13.94 26.96
N ASN A 485 30.56 -12.98 27.45
CA ASN A 485 29.33 -12.55 26.79
C ASN A 485 29.64 -11.88 25.44
N ALA A 486 30.67 -11.03 25.39
CA ALA A 486 31.11 -10.40 24.14
C ALA A 486 31.54 -11.44 23.09
N ARG A 487 32.30 -12.46 23.49
CA ARG A 487 32.69 -13.55 22.58
C ARG A 487 31.49 -14.36 22.09
N ALA A 488 30.49 -14.59 22.94
CA ALA A 488 29.26 -15.27 22.53
C ALA A 488 28.52 -14.48 21.44
N GLU A 489 28.34 -13.18 21.61
CA GLU A 489 27.70 -12.32 20.59
C GLU A 489 28.51 -12.27 19.28
N ARG A 490 29.84 -12.13 19.36
CA ARG A 490 30.71 -12.18 18.16
C ARG A 490 30.65 -13.52 17.43
N THR A 491 30.48 -14.63 18.16
CA THR A 491 30.27 -15.95 17.56
C THR A 491 28.93 -16.03 16.84
N LEU A 492 27.86 -15.45 17.42
CA LEU A 492 26.55 -15.36 16.76
C LEU A 492 26.62 -14.54 15.48
N ILE A 493 27.36 -13.43 15.46
CA ILE A 493 27.58 -12.62 14.24
C ILE A 493 28.20 -13.47 13.12
N GLN A 494 29.24 -14.25 13.44
CA GLN A 494 29.90 -15.13 12.45
C GLN A 494 28.93 -16.17 11.90
N ARG A 495 28.12 -16.80 12.77
CA ARG A 495 27.10 -17.78 12.35
C ARG A 495 26.01 -17.14 11.49
N LEU A 496 25.54 -15.95 11.85
CA LEU A 496 24.55 -15.21 11.06
C LEU A 496 25.10 -14.80 9.69
N GLN A 497 26.40 -14.48 9.60
CA GLN A 497 27.07 -14.16 8.34
C GLN A 497 27.28 -15.40 7.45
N SER A 498 27.46 -16.58 8.03
CA SER A 498 27.55 -17.85 7.29
C SER A 498 26.18 -18.46 6.98
N ALA A 499 25.09 -17.84 7.42
CA ALA A 499 23.75 -18.38 7.26
C ALA A 499 23.38 -18.60 5.79
N ARG A 500 22.81 -19.78 5.50
CA ARG A 500 22.32 -20.16 4.16
C ARG A 500 20.98 -20.89 4.27
N PRO A 501 20.14 -20.85 3.21
CA PRO A 501 18.91 -21.63 3.15
C PRO A 501 19.18 -23.14 3.33
N PRO A 502 18.29 -23.89 4.01
CA PRO A 502 18.45 -25.35 4.16
C PRO A 502 18.58 -26.11 2.84
N GLU A 503 17.89 -25.66 1.79
CA GLU A 503 17.98 -26.25 0.44
C GLU A 503 19.39 -26.16 -0.15
N ASP A 504 20.15 -25.12 0.19
CA ASP A 504 21.56 -24.97 -0.22
C ASP A 504 22.48 -25.88 0.61
N ILE A 505 22.09 -26.26 1.83
CA ILE A 505 22.82 -27.20 2.71
C ILE A 505 22.62 -28.65 2.22
N GLU A 506 21.39 -29.03 1.87
CA GLU A 506 21.08 -30.33 1.28
C GLU A 506 21.78 -30.51 -0.08
N ASN A 507 21.84 -29.47 -0.91
CA ASN A 507 22.55 -29.52 -2.19
C ASN A 507 24.09 -29.51 -2.04
N ALA A 508 24.64 -28.82 -1.03
CA ALA A 508 26.08 -28.81 -0.75
C ALA A 508 26.59 -30.14 -0.17
N THR A 509 25.74 -30.87 0.55
CA THR A 509 26.03 -32.22 1.05
C THR A 509 25.76 -33.32 0.01
N GLY A 510 25.04 -32.99 -1.08
CA GLY A 510 24.64 -33.90 -2.16
C GLY A 510 25.60 -34.04 -3.34
N SER A 511 26.76 -33.37 -3.37
CA SER A 511 27.70 -33.43 -4.52
C SER A 511 29.10 -33.97 -4.19
N ASN A 512 29.21 -34.92 -3.26
CA ASN A 512 30.42 -35.73 -3.09
C ASN A 512 30.05 -37.15 -2.62
N ALA A 513 29.45 -37.90 -3.54
CA ALA A 513 29.55 -39.35 -3.56
C ALA A 513 29.88 -39.76 -5.00
N ASP A 514 31.17 -39.62 -5.34
CA ASP A 514 31.77 -40.40 -6.42
C ASP A 514 31.90 -41.87 -5.96
N ASP A 515 31.72 -42.74 -6.96
CA ASP A 515 32.13 -44.14 -7.08
C ASP A 515 31.36 -45.27 -6.35
N GLY A 516 30.64 -46.03 -7.19
CA GLY A 516 30.08 -47.37 -6.94
C GLY A 516 29.37 -47.94 -8.17
#